data_AF-A0A2R6CVW1-F1
#
_entry.id   AF-A0A2R6CVW1-F1
#
_cell.length_a   1.000
_cell.length_b   1.000
_cell.length_c   1.000
_cell.angle_alpha   90.00
_cell.angle_beta   90.00
_cell.angle_gamma   90.00
#
_symmetry.space_group_name_H-M   'P 1'
#
loop_
_entity.id
_entity.type
_entity.pdbx_description
1 polymer ?
#
loop_
_entity_poly.entity_id
_entity_poly.type
_entity_poly.pdbx_seq_one_letter_code
_entity_poly.pdbx_strand_id
1 'polypeptide(L)'
;MAAFTEDTWPEFDRGDYIPDVFADWVGTDGDDQHTVVARDGGAAVGCCQAVRCSAHEAWTQGMRVHPDRRAAGVELADHPDFVLEAPL
;
A
#
# COMPACT_ATOMS: atom_id res chain seq x y z
N MET A 1 12.46 -12.26 -2.64
CA MET A 1 12.42 -11.03 -3.45
C MET A 1 12.63 -9.91 -2.47
N ALA A 2 13.79 -9.26 -2.48
CA ALA A 2 14.03 -8.09 -1.63
C ALA A 2 13.04 -7.02 -2.08
N ALA A 3 11.99 -6.81 -1.28
CA ALA A 3 10.97 -5.82 -1.60
C ALA A 3 11.61 -4.45 -1.46
N PHE A 4 11.25 -3.49 -2.33
CA PHE A 4 11.71 -2.09 -2.26
C PHE A 4 11.44 -1.40 -0.91
N THR A 5 10.73 -2.09 -0.02
CA THR A 5 10.36 -1.71 1.33
C THR A 5 11.47 -1.99 2.34
N GLU A 6 12.35 -2.98 2.13
CA GLU A 6 13.35 -3.48 3.10
C GLU A 6 14.24 -2.37 3.70
N ASP A 7 14.63 -1.37 2.91
CA ASP A 7 15.51 -0.29 3.35
C ASP A 7 14.75 0.94 3.89
N THR A 8 13.43 0.86 4.10
CA THR A 8 12.65 2.04 4.53
C THR A 8 12.92 2.42 5.98
N TRP A 9 13.25 1.45 6.83
CA TRP A 9 13.46 1.64 8.27
C TRP A 9 14.73 0.93 8.76
N PRO A 10 15.93 1.40 8.35
CA PRO A 10 17.19 0.73 8.67
C PRO A 10 17.56 0.79 10.17
N GLU A 11 16.88 1.64 10.93
CA GLU A 11 17.05 1.85 12.38
C GLU A 11 16.34 0.81 13.26
N PHE A 12 15.45 0.00 12.68
CA PHE A 12 14.87 -1.13 13.38
C PHE A 12 15.66 -2.40 13.05
N ASP A 13 16.24 -3.05 14.05
CA ASP A 13 17.04 -4.29 13.91
C ASP A 13 16.31 -5.43 13.17
N ARG A 14 14.98 -5.35 13.06
CA ARG A 14 14.14 -6.34 12.37
C ARG A 14 13.89 -6.01 10.88
N GLY A 15 14.26 -4.82 10.41
CA GLY A 15 13.92 -4.34 9.07
C GLY A 15 12.43 -3.99 8.91
N ASP A 16 11.97 -3.85 7.67
CA ASP A 16 10.56 -3.58 7.37
C ASP A 16 9.70 -4.84 7.54
N TYR A 17 8.53 -4.69 8.17
CA TYR A 17 7.60 -5.80 8.42
C TYR A 17 6.65 -6.07 7.25
N ILE A 18 6.55 -5.13 6.29
CA ILE A 18 5.61 -5.25 5.17
C ILE A 18 5.79 -6.54 4.36
N PRO A 19 7.02 -7.00 4.03
CA PRO A 19 7.20 -8.26 3.31
C PRO A 19 6.61 -9.48 4.03
N ASP A 20 6.60 -9.47 5.36
CA ASP A 20 6.11 -10.58 6.17
C ASP A 20 4.57 -10.66 6.18
N VAL A 21 3.88 -9.52 6.08
CA VAL A 21 2.42 -9.43 6.24
C VAL A 21 1.66 -9.14 4.94
N PHE A 22 2.36 -8.78 3.87
CA PHE A 22 1.72 -8.34 2.62
C PHE A 22 0.80 -9.42 2.01
N ALA A 23 1.21 -10.68 2.02
CA ALA A 23 0.40 -11.77 1.50
C ALA A 23 -0.89 -11.97 2.32
N ASP A 24 -0.79 -11.85 3.64
CA ASP A 24 -1.94 -11.95 4.54
C ASP A 24 -2.90 -10.77 4.35
N TRP A 25 -2.36 -9.57 4.10
CA TRP A 25 -3.16 -8.39 3.76
C TRP A 25 -3.98 -8.61 2.50
N VAL A 26 -3.35 -9.03 1.40
CA VAL A 26 -4.05 -9.36 0.16
C VAL A 26 -5.09 -10.47 0.38
N GLY A 27 -4.76 -11.48 1.19
CA GLY A 27 -5.68 -12.58 1.52
C GLY A 27 -6.91 -12.17 2.34
N THR A 28 -6.88 -10.98 2.95
CA THR A 28 -7.97 -10.45 3.79
C THR A 28 -8.71 -9.27 3.16
N ASP A 29 -8.44 -8.98 1.89
CA ASP A 29 -9.16 -7.98 1.11
C ASP A 29 -10.66 -8.26 1.05
N GLY A 30 -11.48 -7.20 1.18
CA GLY A 30 -12.94 -7.26 1.21
C GLY A 30 -13.57 -5.92 1.60
N ASP A 31 -14.84 -5.94 2.02
CA ASP A 31 -15.65 -4.73 2.24
C ASP A 31 -15.05 -3.72 3.25
N ASP A 32 -14.29 -4.21 4.23
CA ASP A 32 -13.72 -3.40 5.31
C ASP A 32 -12.23 -3.06 5.10
N GLN A 33 -11.54 -3.71 4.16
CA GLN A 33 -10.12 -3.45 3.92
C GLN A 33 -9.68 -3.87 2.51
N HIS A 34 -8.74 -3.13 1.93
CA HIS A 34 -8.16 -3.49 0.65
C HIS A 34 -6.68 -3.12 0.56
N THR A 35 -5.93 -3.99 -0.10
CA THR A 35 -4.49 -3.83 -0.33
C THR A 35 -4.27 -3.22 -1.70
N VAL A 36 -3.60 -2.07 -1.73
CA VAL A 36 -3.39 -1.28 -2.94
C VAL A 36 -1.91 -1.31 -3.34
N VAL A 37 -1.65 -1.47 -4.63
CA VAL A 37 -0.29 -1.46 -5.21
C VAL A 37 -0.20 -0.39 -6.29
N ALA A 38 0.78 0.52 -6.14
CA ALA A 38 1.15 1.46 -7.18
C ALA A 38 2.13 0.81 -8.16
N ARG A 39 1.96 1.06 -9.46
CA ARG A 39 2.79 0.49 -10.52
C ARG A 39 3.38 1.58 -11.41
N ASP A 40 4.61 1.38 -11.85
CA ASP A 40 5.21 2.14 -12.94
C ASP A 40 5.87 1.16 -13.92
N GLY A 41 5.49 1.24 -15.20
CA GLY A 41 5.99 0.33 -16.24
C GLY A 41 5.77 -1.16 -15.94
N GLY A 42 4.72 -1.50 -15.19
CA GLY A 42 4.42 -2.88 -14.77
C GLY A 42 5.18 -3.35 -13.53
N ALA A 43 6.12 -2.56 -13.00
CA ALA A 43 6.81 -2.83 -11.74
C ALA A 43 6.04 -2.23 -10.57
N ALA A 44 5.93 -2.96 -9.45
CA ALA A 44 5.39 -2.42 -8.21
C ALA A 44 6.37 -1.39 -7.61
N VAL A 45 5.90 -0.17 -7.38
CA VAL A 45 6.70 0.96 -6.85
C VAL A 45 6.15 1.52 -5.54
N GLY A 46 5.02 1.03 -5.07
CA GLY A 46 4.46 1.41 -3.79
C GLY A 46 3.32 0.49 -3.37
N CYS A 47 3.00 0.50 -2.09
CA CYS A 47 1.83 -0.19 -1.55
C CYS A 47 1.30 0.50 -0.30
N CYS A 48 0.03 0.27 0.00
CA CYS A 48 -0.59 0.53 1.30
C CYS A 48 -1.78 -0.42 1.49
N GLN A 49 -2.32 -0.46 2.70
CA GLN A 49 -3.64 -1.05 2.96
C GLN A 49 -4.59 0.05 3.40
N ALA A 50 -5.74 0.16 2.73
CA ALA A 50 -6.85 0.99 3.17
C ALA A 50 -7.75 0.14 4.08
N VAL A 51 -8.11 0.67 5.24
CA VAL A 51 -9.00 0.04 6.21
C VAL A 51 -10.16 0.99 6.47
N ARG A 52 -11.38 0.50 6.34
CA ARG A 52 -12.58 1.25 6.67
C ARG A 52 -12.75 1.32 8.19
N CYS A 53 -12.81 2.52 8.73
CA CYS A 53 -13.02 2.73 10.17
C CYS A 53 -14.51 2.90 10.50
N SER A 54 -15.27 3.49 9.56
CA SER A 54 -16.71 3.73 9.70
C SER A 54 -17.37 3.81 8.32
N ALA A 55 -18.67 4.11 8.29
CA ALA A 55 -19.38 4.30 7.04
C ALA A 55 -18.76 5.40 6.14
N HIS A 56 -18.06 6.37 6.74
CA HIS A 56 -17.59 7.60 6.09
C HIS A 56 -16.08 7.83 6.27
N GLU A 57 -15.37 6.97 6.99
CA GLU A 57 -13.96 7.17 7.30
C GLU A 57 -13.16 5.92 6.94
N ALA A 58 -11.99 6.15 6.37
CA ALA A 58 -11.00 5.13 6.11
C ALA A 58 -9.61 5.63 6.52
N TRP A 59 -8.77 4.68 6.91
CA TRP A 59 -7.38 4.89 7.29
C TRP A 59 -6.47 4.10 6.35
N THR A 60 -5.40 4.73 5.86
CA THR A 60 -4.38 4.02 5.09
C THR A 60 -3.18 3.69 5.98
N GLN A 61 -2.81 2.42 6.06
CA GLN A 61 -1.67 1.92 6.82
C GLN A 61 -0.60 1.27 5.96
N GLY A 62 0.59 1.11 6.53
CA GLY A 62 1.70 0.39 5.88
C GLY A 62 2.21 1.01 4.59
N MET A 63 2.02 2.32 4.40
CA MET A 63 2.40 2.96 3.14
C MET A 63 3.91 2.86 2.90
N ARG A 64 4.28 2.37 1.72
CA ARG A 64 5.65 2.33 1.22
C ARG A 64 5.71 2.81 -0.20
N VAL A 65 6.79 3.52 -0.52
CA VAL A 65 7.10 3.98 -1.87
C VAL A 65 8.58 3.72 -2.11
N HIS A 66 8.88 3.15 -3.27
CA HIS A 66 10.23 2.94 -3.77
C HIS A 66 11.05 4.23 -3.63
N PRO A 67 12.28 4.18 -3.08
CA PRO A 67 13.06 5.37 -2.74
C PRO A 67 13.22 6.32 -3.92
N ASP A 68 13.55 5.79 -5.11
CA ASP A 68 13.73 6.58 -6.34
C ASP A 68 12.44 7.22 -6.89
N ARG A 69 11.26 6.89 -6.33
CA ARG A 69 9.95 7.37 -6.78
C ARG A 69 9.27 8.29 -5.77
N ARG A 70 9.91 8.56 -4.64
CA ARG A 70 9.41 9.51 -3.64
C ARG A 70 9.40 10.92 -4.23
N ALA A 71 8.35 11.68 -3.94
CA ALA A 71 8.13 13.05 -4.45
C ALA A 71 8.06 13.20 -5.99
N ALA A 72 8.01 12.10 -6.74
CA ALA A 72 7.93 12.13 -8.21
C ALA A 72 6.48 12.10 -8.75
N GLY A 73 5.48 11.91 -7.87
CA GLY A 73 4.13 11.52 -8.26
C GLY A 73 4.11 10.06 -8.73
N VAL A 74 3.18 9.26 -8.21
CA VAL A 74 2.98 7.87 -8.65
C VAL A 74 1.52 7.69 -9.01
N GLU A 75 1.24 7.09 -10.17
CA GLU A 75 -0.11 6.75 -10.58
C GLU A 75 -0.56 5.47 -9.85
N LEU A 76 -1.81 5.49 -9.37
CA LEU A 76 -2.48 4.27 -8.90
C LEU A 76 -2.77 3.42 -10.14
N ALA A 77 -2.48 2.11 -10.08
CA ALA A 77 -2.63 1.25 -11.25
C ALA A 77 -4.08 1.30 -11.80
N ASP A 78 -4.22 1.37 -13.13
CA ASP A 78 -5.49 1.42 -13.87
C ASP A 78 -6.30 0.14 -13.66
N HIS A 79 -7.03 0.07 -12.54
CA HIS A 79 -8.27 -0.64 -12.31
C HIS A 79 -8.75 -0.29 -10.89
N PRO A 80 -9.78 0.55 -10.73
CA PRO A 80 -10.33 0.82 -9.42
C PRO A 80 -11.32 -0.29 -9.09
N ASP A 81 -10.85 -1.39 -8.49
CA ASP A 81 -11.70 -2.13 -7.55
C ASP A 81 -11.97 -1.28 -6.28
N PHE A 82 -11.30 -0.13 -6.16
CA PHE A 82 -11.47 0.81 -5.08
C PHE A 82 -11.59 2.25 -5.62
N VAL A 83 -12.81 2.80 -5.56
CA VAL A 83 -13.06 4.24 -5.69
C VAL A 83 -13.37 4.78 -4.29
N LEU A 84 -12.57 5.73 -3.82
CA LEU A 84 -12.79 6.43 -2.55
C LEU A 84 -13.86 7.52 -2.77
N GLU A 85 -15.12 7.10 -2.99
CA GLU A 85 -16.26 8.02 -3.07
C GLU A 85 -16.79 8.27 -1.66
N ALA A 86 -16.38 9.39 -1.06
CA ALA A 86 -17.03 9.92 0.13
C ALA A 86 -18.27 10.71 -0.32
N PRO A 87 -19.51 10.31 0.05
CA PRO A 87 -20.66 11.18 -0.17
C PRO A 87 -20.49 12.43 0.70
N LEU A 88 -20.67 13.61 0.07
CA LEU A 88 -20.75 14.91 0.74
C LEU A 88 -21.89 14.95 1.78
#